data_AF-A0A9Q3CFG8-F1
#
_entry.id   AF-A0A9Q3CFG8-F1
#
_cell.length_a   1.000
_cell.length_b   1.000
_cell.length_c   1.000
_cell.angle_alpha   90.00
_cell.angle_beta   90.00
_cell.angle_gamma   90.00
#
_symmetry.space_group_name_H-M   'P 1'
#
loop_
_entity.id
_entity.type
_entity.pdbx_description
1 polymer ?
#
loop_
_entity_poly.entity_id
_entity_poly.type
_entity_poly.pdbx_seq_one_letter_code
_entity_poly.pdbx_strand_id
1 'polypeptide(L)'
;MESKHRSPSQYKDRDKMTYSEKEALKQLPEAKSWPKFSGVGEYEHMELINYIDEFFIDVPSIPEFWITAILNKAFEKYDIIWYTEMKDIHGRRNWPWRKSQIIQRYSHGTWIWQKTISFENDRYSVDKDNYEWCLKQCRNLKEIDPNMKIIRRNQKLLTKRPGKLENAVKCR
;
A
#
# COMPACT_ATOMS: atom_id res chain seq x y z
N MET A 1 31.80 -37.81 -3.50
CA MET A 1 32.20 -36.63 -4.29
C MET A 1 31.13 -36.45 -5.35
N GLU A 2 30.18 -35.53 -5.12
CA GLU A 2 29.19 -35.17 -6.13
C GLU A 2 29.07 -33.64 -6.20
N SER A 3 29.15 -33.15 -7.43
CA SER A 3 29.25 -31.76 -7.82
C SER A 3 27.94 -31.00 -7.59
N LYS A 4 27.98 -29.92 -6.82
CA LYS A 4 26.97 -28.85 -6.91
C LYS A 4 27.46 -27.82 -7.92
N HIS A 5 26.93 -27.89 -9.14
CA HIS A 5 27.02 -26.80 -10.11
C HIS A 5 26.46 -25.52 -9.49
N ARG A 6 27.35 -24.57 -9.20
CA ARG A 6 26.99 -23.17 -8.92
C ARG A 6 26.64 -22.55 -10.27
N SER A 7 25.36 -22.25 -10.50
CA SER A 7 24.93 -21.56 -11.72
C SER A 7 25.63 -20.20 -11.85
N PRO A 8 26.15 -19.84 -13.03
CA PRO A 8 26.88 -18.59 -13.24
C PRO A 8 25.98 -17.36 -13.05
N SER A 9 26.42 -16.46 -12.19
CA SER A 9 26.22 -15.01 -12.19
C SER A 9 25.12 -14.47 -13.14
N GLN A 10 23.92 -14.22 -12.60
CA GLN A 10 22.87 -13.40 -13.25
C GLN A 10 23.19 -11.89 -13.23
N TYR A 11 24.46 -11.48 -13.12
CA TYR A 11 24.90 -10.09 -13.04
C TYR A 11 25.28 -9.51 -14.42
N LYS A 12 24.43 -9.63 -15.45
CA LYS A 12 24.74 -9.06 -16.78
C LYS A 12 23.76 -8.02 -17.33
N ASP A 13 22.61 -7.81 -16.71
CA ASP A 13 21.63 -6.80 -17.18
C ASP A 13 21.61 -5.54 -16.29
N ARG A 14 22.78 -4.94 -16.00
CA ARG A 14 22.84 -3.58 -15.44
C ARG A 14 23.16 -2.50 -16.46
N ASP A 15 23.66 -2.86 -17.65
CA ASP A 15 24.41 -1.90 -18.48
C ASP A 15 23.73 -1.46 -19.80
N LYS A 16 22.47 -1.83 -20.06
CA LYS A 16 21.75 -1.33 -21.26
C LYS A 16 20.35 -0.85 -20.94
N MET A 17 20.30 0.27 -20.23
CA MET A 17 19.05 1.01 -20.04
C MET A 17 18.72 1.76 -21.34
N THR A 18 17.53 1.53 -21.88
CA THR A 18 16.97 2.16 -23.07
C THR A 18 16.82 3.68 -22.89
N TYR A 19 16.70 4.39 -24.01
CA TYR A 19 16.50 5.84 -24.00
C TYR A 19 15.22 6.23 -23.26
N SER A 20 14.12 5.49 -23.46
CA SER A 20 12.84 5.70 -22.76
C SER A 20 12.95 5.47 -21.25
N GLU A 21 13.72 4.47 -20.82
CA GLU A 21 13.96 4.24 -19.39
C GLU A 21 14.77 5.39 -18.77
N LYS A 22 15.75 5.97 -19.47
CA LYS A 22 16.50 7.16 -19.00
C LYS A 22 15.61 8.38 -18.83
N GLU A 23 14.65 8.58 -19.72
CA GLU A 23 13.68 9.67 -19.59
C GLU A 23 12.70 9.43 -18.46
N ALA A 24 12.24 8.20 -18.28
CA ALA A 24 11.39 7.80 -17.16
C ALA A 24 12.08 8.05 -15.81
N LEU A 25 13.40 7.83 -15.71
CA LEU A 25 14.16 8.12 -14.48
C LEU A 25 14.14 9.60 -14.09
N LYS A 26 14.01 10.52 -15.06
CA LYS A 26 13.95 11.95 -14.76
C LYS A 26 12.60 12.37 -14.16
N GLN A 27 11.57 11.56 -14.35
CA GLN A 27 10.24 11.78 -13.76
C GLN A 27 10.13 11.20 -12.35
N LEU A 28 11.19 10.52 -11.87
CA LEU A 28 11.22 9.97 -10.52
C LEU A 28 11.20 11.08 -9.48
N PRO A 29 10.32 10.98 -8.47
CA PRO A 29 10.47 11.70 -7.22
C PRO A 29 11.85 11.46 -6.61
N GLU A 30 12.37 12.45 -5.89
CA GLU A 30 13.65 12.30 -5.19
C GLU A 30 13.59 11.15 -4.17
N ALA A 31 14.75 10.54 -3.89
CA ALA A 31 14.84 9.46 -2.92
C ALA A 31 14.30 9.80 -1.50
N LYS A 32 14.23 11.10 -1.17
CA LYS A 32 13.72 11.60 0.10
C LYS A 32 12.21 11.82 0.11
N SER A 33 11.56 11.95 -1.05
CA SER A 33 10.11 12.15 -1.16
C SER A 33 9.31 10.86 -1.20
N TRP A 34 9.98 9.70 -1.25
CA TRP A 34 9.28 8.41 -1.16
C TRP A 34 8.59 8.25 0.20
N PRO A 35 7.40 7.63 0.22
CA PRO A 35 6.70 7.36 1.47
C PRO A 35 7.56 6.50 2.38
N LYS A 36 7.53 6.80 3.69
CA LYS A 36 8.17 6.01 4.73
C LYS A 36 7.15 5.10 5.38
N PHE A 37 7.54 3.86 5.63
CA PHE A 37 6.67 2.86 6.23
C PHE A 37 7.40 2.08 7.32
N SER A 38 6.69 1.95 8.45
CA SER A 38 7.08 1.11 9.57
C SER A 38 5.83 0.40 10.10
N GLY A 39 5.89 -0.91 10.32
CA GLY A 39 4.82 -1.72 10.90
C GLY A 39 4.68 -1.59 12.43
N VAL A 40 5.30 -0.57 13.01
CA VAL A 40 5.26 -0.27 14.45
C VAL A 40 4.27 0.86 14.73
N GLY A 41 3.30 0.62 15.62
CA GLY A 41 2.28 1.60 15.99
C GLY A 41 1.04 1.55 15.09
N GLU A 42 0.39 2.69 14.88
CA GLU A 42 -0.63 2.83 13.84
C GLU A 42 0.07 2.92 12.48
N TYR A 43 -0.24 2.00 11.57
CA TYR A 43 0.39 1.92 10.25
C TYR A 43 -0.63 1.66 9.13
N GLU A 44 -0.31 2.16 7.92
CA GLU A 44 -1.17 2.14 6.74
C GLU A 44 -0.40 1.59 5.53
N HIS A 45 -0.13 0.28 5.54
CA HIS A 45 0.65 -0.38 4.48
C HIS A 45 -0.03 -0.29 3.09
N MET A 46 -1.35 -0.10 3.08
CA MET A 46 -2.13 0.11 1.87
C MET A 46 -1.83 1.45 1.19
N GLU A 47 -1.46 2.49 1.94
CA GLU A 47 -1.04 3.77 1.33
C GLU A 47 0.28 3.60 0.55
N LEU A 48 1.25 2.88 1.11
CA LEU A 48 2.49 2.54 0.40
C LEU A 48 2.20 1.73 -0.88
N ILE A 49 1.31 0.75 -0.80
CA ILE A 49 0.93 -0.07 -1.95
C ILE A 49 0.26 0.78 -3.04
N ASN A 50 -0.71 1.62 -2.67
CA ASN A 50 -1.44 2.46 -3.62
C ASN A 50 -0.50 3.47 -4.28
N TYR A 51 0.40 4.07 -3.51
CA TYR A 51 1.41 4.97 -4.04
C TYR A 51 2.28 4.29 -5.10
N ILE A 52 2.73 3.06 -4.85
CA ILE A 52 3.51 2.29 -5.84
C ILE A 52 2.63 1.95 -7.05
N ASP A 53 1.40 1.49 -6.86
CA ASP A 53 0.48 1.18 -7.96
C ASP A 53 0.25 2.40 -8.88
N GLU A 54 -0.08 3.56 -8.30
CA GLU A 54 -0.29 4.83 -9.01
C GLU A 54 0.97 5.25 -9.77
N PHE A 55 2.12 5.13 -9.13
CA PHE A 55 3.40 5.45 -9.75
C PHE A 55 3.70 4.60 -11.00
N PHE A 56 3.33 3.32 -11.02
CA PHE A 56 3.47 2.49 -12.22
C PHE A 56 2.42 2.77 -13.29
N ILE A 57 1.25 3.26 -12.91
CA ILE A 57 0.23 3.74 -13.85
C ILE A 57 0.74 5.01 -14.55
N ASP A 58 1.31 5.94 -13.79
CA ASP A 58 1.79 7.23 -14.30
C ASP A 58 3.08 7.09 -15.11
N VAL A 59 3.96 6.14 -14.74
CA VAL A 59 5.25 5.94 -15.41
C VAL A 59 5.46 4.46 -15.82
N PRO A 60 4.72 3.97 -16.83
CA PRO A 60 4.70 2.55 -17.19
C PRO A 60 6.01 2.03 -17.81
N SER A 61 6.89 2.93 -18.25
CA SER A 61 8.21 2.59 -18.81
C SER A 61 9.27 2.28 -17.75
N ILE A 62 8.95 2.39 -16.45
CA ILE A 62 9.90 2.11 -15.39
C ILE A 62 10.08 0.60 -15.21
N PRO A 63 11.31 0.10 -15.23
CA PRO A 63 11.58 -1.30 -14.97
C PRO A 63 11.21 -1.71 -13.54
N GLU A 64 10.65 -2.91 -13.41
CA GLU A 64 10.18 -3.47 -12.14
C GLU A 64 11.27 -3.61 -11.06
N PHE A 65 12.56 -3.63 -11.44
CA PHE A 65 13.66 -3.65 -10.48
C PHE A 65 13.71 -2.37 -9.63
N TRP A 66 13.16 -1.25 -10.10
CA TRP A 66 13.06 0.00 -9.33
C TRP A 66 12.17 -0.12 -8.10
N ILE A 67 11.19 -1.03 -8.12
CA ILE A 67 10.37 -1.34 -6.95
C ILE A 67 11.24 -1.79 -5.78
N THR A 68 12.32 -2.53 -6.06
CA THR A 68 13.25 -2.93 -5.02
C THR A 68 13.94 -1.72 -4.41
N ALA A 69 14.32 -0.72 -5.23
CA ALA A 69 14.93 0.50 -4.74
C ALA A 69 13.95 1.33 -3.91
N ILE A 70 12.70 1.50 -4.38
CA ILE A 70 11.62 2.21 -3.67
C ILE A 70 11.37 1.53 -2.33
N LEU A 71 11.11 0.23 -2.30
CA LEU A 71 10.82 -0.51 -1.07
C LEU A 71 12.00 -0.49 -0.09
N ASN A 72 13.25 -0.60 -0.57
CA ASN A 72 14.44 -0.46 0.28
C ASN A 72 14.56 0.92 0.94
N LYS A 73 14.00 1.97 0.31
CA LYS A 73 14.01 3.33 0.85
C LYS A 73 12.76 3.66 1.66
N ALA A 74 11.65 3.00 1.37
CA ALA A 74 10.38 3.18 2.04
C ALA A 74 10.35 2.47 3.40
N PHE A 75 10.82 1.22 3.47
CA PHE A 75 10.82 0.46 4.72
C PHE A 75 11.83 1.02 5.72
N GLU A 76 11.39 1.11 6.98
CA GLU A 76 12.21 1.57 8.11
C GLU A 76 12.29 0.50 9.22
N LYS A 77 13.21 0.69 10.16
CA LYS A 77 13.35 -0.13 11.38
C LYS A 77 13.49 -1.63 11.09
N TYR A 78 12.57 -2.46 11.59
CA TYR A 78 12.62 -3.92 11.43
C TYR A 78 12.04 -4.37 10.08
N ASP A 79 11.29 -3.50 9.40
CA ASP A 79 10.64 -3.83 8.14
C ASP A 79 11.64 -3.92 6.98
N ILE A 80 12.71 -3.12 7.01
CA ILE A 80 13.80 -3.22 6.03
C ILE A 80 14.58 -4.52 6.16
N ILE A 81 14.72 -5.04 7.39
CA ILE A 81 15.38 -6.33 7.67
C ILE A 81 14.52 -7.44 7.10
N TRP A 82 13.23 -7.48 7.46
CA TRP A 82 12.27 -8.44 6.92
C TRP A 82 12.24 -8.42 5.39
N TYR A 83 12.16 -7.24 4.78
CA TYR A 83 12.12 -7.11 3.32
C TYR A 83 13.41 -7.63 2.67
N THR A 84 14.55 -7.44 3.33
CA THR A 84 15.85 -7.95 2.85
C THR A 84 15.90 -9.46 2.89
N GLU A 85 15.53 -10.08 4.01
CA GLU A 85 15.45 -11.54 4.16
C GLU A 85 14.47 -12.16 3.16
N MET A 86 13.30 -11.55 2.98
CA MET A 86 12.29 -12.01 2.01
C MET A 86 12.86 -12.05 0.58
N LYS A 87 13.64 -11.03 0.18
CA LYS A 87 14.31 -11.03 -1.13
C LYS A 87 15.39 -12.10 -1.22
N ASP A 88 16.17 -12.31 -0.16
CA ASP A 88 17.26 -13.29 -0.17
C ASP A 88 16.72 -14.72 -0.32
N ILE A 89 15.58 -15.02 0.31
CA ILE A 89 14.92 -16.33 0.23
C ILE A 89 14.24 -16.54 -1.13
N HIS A 90 13.49 -15.55 -1.62
CA HIS A 90 12.60 -15.74 -2.78
C HIS A 90 13.14 -15.19 -4.11
N GLY A 91 14.28 -14.49 -4.07
CA GLY A 91 14.93 -13.87 -5.21
C GLY A 91 14.15 -12.69 -5.80
N ARG A 92 14.43 -12.37 -7.08
CA ARG A 92 13.71 -11.32 -7.80
C ARG A 92 12.32 -11.82 -8.20
N ARG A 93 11.30 -11.28 -7.54
CA ARG A 93 9.88 -11.48 -7.87
C ARG A 93 9.23 -10.19 -8.37
N ASN A 94 8.14 -10.35 -9.10
CA ASN A 94 7.33 -9.25 -9.63
C ASN A 94 6.54 -8.52 -8.54
N TRP A 95 5.99 -7.36 -8.88
CA TRP A 95 5.22 -6.49 -8.01
C TRP A 95 3.97 -7.15 -7.46
N PRO A 96 3.12 -7.82 -8.27
CA PRO A 96 1.93 -8.48 -7.73
C PRO A 96 2.26 -9.47 -6.60
N TRP A 97 3.35 -10.22 -6.74
CA TRP A 97 3.82 -11.11 -5.70
C TRP A 97 4.34 -10.35 -4.47
N ARG A 98 5.15 -9.30 -4.66
CA ARG A 98 5.65 -8.48 -3.53
C ARG A 98 4.51 -7.81 -2.77
N LYS A 99 3.55 -7.25 -3.50
CA LYS A 99 2.32 -6.67 -2.96
C LYS A 99 1.58 -7.69 -2.11
N SER A 100 1.43 -8.93 -2.57
CA SER A 100 0.76 -9.98 -1.78
C SER A 100 1.52 -10.31 -0.48
N GLN A 101 2.86 -10.30 -0.49
CA GLN A 101 3.66 -10.51 0.73
C GLN A 101 3.53 -9.36 1.73
N ILE A 102 3.51 -8.11 1.25
CA ILE A 102 3.27 -6.93 2.11
C ILE A 102 1.88 -7.03 2.74
N ILE A 103 0.85 -7.31 1.95
CA ILE A 103 -0.52 -7.50 2.47
C ILE A 103 -0.55 -8.64 3.50
N GLN A 104 0.04 -9.79 3.19
CA GLN A 104 0.07 -10.93 4.11
C GLN A 104 0.79 -10.60 5.43
N ARG A 105 1.87 -9.81 5.38
CA ARG A 105 2.67 -9.45 6.56
C ARG A 105 1.95 -8.49 7.50
N TYR A 106 1.22 -7.52 6.94
CA TYR A 106 0.67 -6.37 7.68
C TYR A 106 -0.86 -6.38 7.81
N SER A 107 -1.58 -7.12 6.97
CA SER A 107 -3.03 -7.35 7.13
C SER A 107 -3.33 -8.58 8.00
N HIS A 108 -2.63 -8.74 9.12
CA HIS A 108 -2.92 -9.85 10.04
C HIS A 108 -4.23 -9.61 10.80
N GLY A 109 -4.87 -10.68 11.31
CA GLY A 109 -6.20 -10.62 11.92
C GLY A 109 -6.35 -9.55 13.01
N THR A 110 -5.33 -9.36 13.86
CA THR A 110 -5.33 -8.31 14.91
C THR A 110 -5.41 -6.90 14.32
N TRP A 111 -4.71 -6.61 13.22
CA TRP A 111 -4.74 -5.29 12.59
C TRP A 111 -6.09 -5.03 11.94
N ILE A 112 -6.65 -6.02 11.24
CA ILE A 112 -7.99 -5.93 10.66
C ILE A 112 -9.03 -5.68 11.75
N TRP A 113 -8.91 -6.37 12.89
CA TRP A 113 -9.78 -6.18 14.03
C TRP A 113 -9.65 -4.77 14.64
N GLN A 114 -8.42 -4.27 14.83
CA GLN A 114 -8.18 -2.90 15.31
C GLN A 114 -8.77 -1.84 14.38
N LYS A 115 -8.55 -1.95 13.08
CA LYS A 115 -9.14 -1.04 12.07
C LYS A 115 -10.67 -1.14 12.06
N THR A 116 -11.22 -2.35 12.22
CA THR A 116 -12.67 -2.56 12.35
C THR A 116 -13.21 -1.86 13.59
N ILE A 117 -12.58 -2.01 14.75
CA ILE A 117 -13.02 -1.33 15.98
C ILE A 117 -12.91 0.19 15.84
N SER A 118 -11.84 0.70 15.25
CA SER A 118 -11.67 2.12 14.98
C SER A 118 -12.81 2.66 14.11
N PHE A 119 -13.15 1.95 13.04
CA PHE A 119 -14.32 2.26 12.21
C PHE A 119 -15.65 2.16 12.99
N GLU A 120 -15.81 1.13 13.82
CA GLU A 120 -17.07 0.88 14.52
C GLU A 120 -17.37 1.95 15.59
N ASN A 121 -16.34 2.42 16.28
CA ASN A 121 -16.42 3.40 17.37
C ASN A 121 -16.45 4.86 16.88
N ASP A 122 -15.88 5.17 15.71
CA ASP A 122 -15.86 6.53 15.16
C ASP A 122 -17.20 6.88 14.49
N ARG A 123 -18.20 7.20 15.32
CA ARG A 123 -19.50 7.72 14.83
C ARG A 123 -19.38 9.19 14.41
N TYR A 124 -20.19 9.56 13.42
CA TYR A 124 -20.29 10.95 13.00
C TYR A 124 -20.90 11.81 14.13
N SER A 125 -20.30 12.97 14.39
CA SER A 125 -20.82 14.00 15.28
C SER A 125 -20.91 15.32 14.52
N VAL A 126 -21.86 16.19 14.90
CA VAL A 126 -22.10 17.48 14.22
C VAL A 126 -20.88 18.40 14.30
N ASP A 127 -20.03 18.21 15.32
CA ASP A 127 -18.81 18.99 15.53
C ASP A 127 -17.65 18.62 14.58
N LYS A 128 -17.78 17.54 13.79
CA LYS A 128 -16.76 17.10 12.83
C LYS A 128 -17.08 17.63 11.44
N ASP A 129 -16.05 18.01 10.69
CA ASP A 129 -16.19 18.25 9.27
C ASP A 129 -16.68 16.98 8.57
N ASN A 130 -17.80 17.11 7.85
CA ASN A 130 -18.47 15.97 7.23
C ASN A 130 -17.61 15.33 6.14
N TYR A 131 -16.92 16.15 5.34
CA TYR A 131 -16.13 15.68 4.24
C TYR A 131 -14.88 14.93 4.73
N GLU A 132 -14.13 15.52 5.66
CA GLU A 132 -12.94 14.94 6.26
C GLU A 132 -13.26 13.62 6.96
N TRP A 133 -14.34 13.58 7.75
CA TRP A 133 -14.77 12.35 8.43
C TRP A 133 -15.16 11.27 7.42
N CYS A 134 -15.92 11.61 6.36
CA CYS A 134 -16.30 10.66 5.32
C CYS A 134 -15.08 10.10 4.58
N LEU A 135 -14.07 10.93 4.28
CA LEU A 135 -12.82 10.49 3.66
C LEU A 135 -12.04 9.52 4.55
N LYS A 136 -11.90 9.85 5.84
CA LYS A 136 -11.23 8.97 6.82
C LYS A 136 -11.94 7.62 6.93
N GLN A 137 -13.26 7.61 7.06
CA GLN A 137 -14.00 6.35 7.13
C GLN A 137 -13.98 5.57 5.82
N CYS A 138 -13.99 6.25 4.66
CA CYS A 138 -13.76 5.62 3.36
C CYS A 138 -12.40 4.92 3.29
N ARG A 139 -11.34 5.55 3.81
CA ARG A 139 -10.00 4.96 3.88
C ARG A 139 -9.99 3.72 4.77
N ASN A 140 -10.51 3.82 6.00
CA ASN A 140 -10.63 2.68 6.92
C ASN A 140 -11.35 1.48 6.29
N LEU A 141 -12.45 1.72 5.57
CA LEU A 141 -13.20 0.64 4.92
C LEU A 141 -12.44 -0.01 3.76
N LYS A 142 -11.65 0.76 3.00
CA LYS A 142 -10.75 0.22 1.96
C LYS A 142 -9.62 -0.62 2.57
N GLU A 143 -9.14 -0.25 3.74
CA GLU A 143 -8.11 -0.99 4.46
C GLU A 143 -8.63 -2.32 5.03
N ILE A 144 -9.85 -2.33 5.57
CA ILE A 144 -10.49 -3.53 6.12
C ILE A 144 -10.86 -4.52 4.99
N ASP A 145 -11.42 -4.01 3.89
CA ASP A 145 -11.83 -4.81 2.74
C ASP A 145 -11.58 -4.01 1.45
N PRO A 146 -10.40 -4.21 0.81
CA PRO A 146 -10.04 -3.52 -0.43
C PRO A 146 -11.03 -3.78 -1.58
N ASN A 147 -11.68 -4.96 -1.57
CA ASN A 147 -12.60 -5.38 -2.62
C ASN A 147 -14.05 -5.00 -2.32
N MET A 148 -14.30 -4.21 -1.27
CA MET A 148 -15.64 -3.77 -0.91
C MET A 148 -16.25 -2.90 -2.02
N LYS A 149 -17.39 -3.35 -2.56
CA LYS A 149 -18.20 -2.58 -3.53
C LYS A 149 -18.56 -1.20 -2.96
N ILE A 150 -18.54 -0.18 -3.81
CA ILE A 150 -18.84 1.22 -3.45
C ILE A 150 -20.21 1.33 -2.74
N ILE A 151 -21.24 0.65 -3.26
CA ILE A 151 -22.58 0.65 -2.65
C ILE A 151 -22.54 0.16 -1.20
N ARG A 152 -21.83 -0.95 -0.95
CA ARG A 152 -21.70 -1.53 0.40
C ARG A 152 -20.92 -0.61 1.33
N ARG A 153 -19.88 0.04 0.82
CA ARG A 153 -19.11 1.07 1.55
C ARG A 153 -20.01 2.23 1.97
N ASN A 154 -20.78 2.78 1.03
CA ASN A 154 -21.70 3.88 1.28
C ASN A 154 -22.77 3.49 2.31
N GLN A 155 -23.34 2.28 2.21
CA GLN A 155 -24.28 1.77 3.21
C GLN A 155 -23.65 1.70 4.61
N LYS A 156 -22.42 1.17 4.73
CA LYS A 156 -21.70 1.14 6.01
C LYS A 156 -21.40 2.54 6.58
N LEU A 157 -21.13 3.53 5.74
CA LEU A 157 -20.93 4.91 6.19
C LEU A 157 -22.24 5.51 6.72
N LEU A 158 -23.35 5.26 6.04
CA LEU A 158 -24.66 5.77 6.44
C LEU A 158 -25.12 5.21 7.80
N THR A 159 -24.77 3.97 8.15
CA THR A 159 -25.12 3.40 9.47
C THR A 159 -24.38 4.08 10.64
N LYS A 160 -23.32 4.85 10.35
CA LYS A 160 -22.53 5.59 11.35
C LYS A 160 -23.03 7.00 11.59
N ARG A 161 -23.99 7.48 10.81
CA ARG A 161 -24.60 8.81 10.99
C ARG A 161 -25.79 8.70 11.96
N PRO A 162 -25.84 9.50 13.04
CA PRO A 162 -27.00 9.54 13.91
C PRO A 162 -28.21 10.16 13.18
N GLY A 163 -29.36 9.47 13.23
CA GLY A 163 -30.64 9.92 12.66
C GLY A 163 -31.21 8.98 11.60
N LYS A 164 -32.54 8.99 11.42
CA LYS A 164 -33.19 8.30 10.30
C LYS A 164 -32.74 8.97 8.99
N LEU A 165 -32.37 8.17 7.99
CA LEU A 165 -31.96 8.61 6.64
C LEU A 165 -32.93 9.65 6.03
N GLU A 166 -34.20 9.58 6.42
CA GLU A 166 -35.30 10.49 6.06
C GLU A 166 -35.03 11.97 6.42
N ASN A 167 -34.22 12.25 7.45
CA ASN A 167 -33.88 13.61 7.87
C ASN A 167 -32.66 14.19 7.16
N ALA A 168 -31.81 13.34 6.54
CA ALA A 168 -30.57 13.79 5.90
C ALA A 168 -30.77 14.25 4.45
N VAL A 169 -31.82 13.77 3.77
CA VAL A 169 -32.18 14.17 2.39
C VAL A 169 -33.09 15.42 2.38
N LYS A 170 -33.62 15.82 3.54
CA LYS A 170 -34.54 16.97 3.67
C LYS A 170 -33.88 18.27 4.13
N CYS A 171 -32.57 18.32 4.31
CA CYS A 171 -31.88 19.57 4.60
C CYS A 171 -31.46 20.26 3.28
N ARG A 172 -32.41 21.08 2.78
CA ARG A 172 -32.35 22.22 1.85
C ARG A 172 -31.21 22.30 0.82
#